data_AF-A0A0F0GHN6-F1
#
_entry.id   AF-A0A0F0GHN6-F1
#
_cell.length_a   1.000
_cell.length_b   1.000
_cell.length_c   1.000
_cell.angle_alpha   90.00
_cell.angle_beta   90.00
_cell.angle_gamma   90.00
#
_symmetry.space_group_name_H-M   'P 1'
#
loop_
_entity.id
_entity.type
_entity.pdbx_description
1 polymer ?
#
loop_
_entity_poly.entity_id
_entity_poly.type
_entity_poly.pdbx_seq_one_letter_code
_entity_poly.pdbx_strand_id
1 'polypeptide(L)'
;MGYEEELQSERDYVAGLYARLDAERARVKAAYQSALGGTGETAMERDNEVRARHREMKRLNVADYGLCFGRLDSVDGDPSYIGRIGLFDEFDDFEPVLLDWRAPAARPFYTATGARPEGMARRRQFHTRRRDVLGFTDEVFGKLGEEQGDVALLEALNAPRGEGMRDIVATIQAEQDAIIRLDHPGVLVIEGGPGTGKTVVALHRVA
;
A
#
# COMPACT_ATOMS: atom_id res chain seq x y z
N MET A 1 21.86 -13.07 2.25
CA MET A 1 21.76 -11.67 2.69
C MET A 1 21.24 -11.69 4.13
N GLY A 2 21.82 -10.92 5.04
CA GLY A 2 21.37 -10.87 6.42
C GLY A 2 20.07 -10.07 6.56
N TYR A 3 19.24 -10.38 7.56
CA TYR A 3 18.02 -9.62 7.85
C TYR A 3 18.28 -8.12 8.00
N GLU A 4 19.39 -7.73 8.64
CA GLU A 4 19.74 -6.33 8.85
C GLU A 4 20.14 -5.61 7.56
N GLU A 5 20.80 -6.32 6.63
CA GLU A 5 21.16 -5.76 5.31
C GLU A 5 19.90 -5.49 4.49
N GLU A 6 18.96 -6.44 4.47
CA GLU A 6 17.68 -6.24 3.80
C GLU A 6 16.88 -5.13 4.47
N LEU A 7 16.81 -5.09 5.80
CA LEU A 7 16.11 -4.03 6.53
C LEU A 7 16.69 -2.65 6.22
N GLN A 8 18.01 -2.53 6.10
CA GLN A 8 18.65 -1.28 5.71
C GLN A 8 18.30 -0.88 4.28
N SER A 9 18.32 -1.83 3.33
CA SER A 9 17.90 -1.58 1.95
C SER A 9 16.44 -1.10 1.88
N GLU A 10 15.55 -1.68 2.68
CA GLU A 10 14.14 -1.25 2.75
C GLU A 10 13.99 0.15 3.35
N ARG A 11 14.77 0.47 4.39
CA ARG A 11 14.80 1.81 4.99
C ARG A 11 15.25 2.86 3.97
N ASP A 12 16.30 2.58 3.23
CA ASP A 12 16.85 3.50 2.24
C ASP A 12 15.85 3.73 1.09
N TYR A 13 15.19 2.66 0.63
CA TYR A 13 14.15 2.76 -0.39
C TYR A 13 12.95 3.61 0.09
N VAL A 14 12.41 3.31 1.28
CA VAL A 14 11.29 4.06 1.86
C VAL A 14 11.65 5.51 2.15
N ALA A 15 12.89 5.80 2.57
CA ALA A 15 13.38 7.17 2.71
C ALA A 15 13.38 7.91 1.36
N GLY A 16 13.79 7.25 0.27
CA GLY A 16 13.69 7.77 -1.09
C GLY A 16 12.26 8.07 -1.52
N LEU A 17 11.28 7.24 -1.13
CA LEU A 17 9.85 7.50 -1.37
C LEU A 17 9.37 8.75 -0.64
N TYR A 18 9.76 8.93 0.62
CA TYR A 18 9.43 10.14 1.38
C TYR A 18 10.07 11.40 0.79
N ALA A 19 11.32 11.31 0.31
CA ALA A 19 11.98 12.43 -0.35
C ALA A 19 11.21 12.87 -1.61
N ARG A 20 10.79 11.90 -2.44
CA ARG A 20 9.92 12.17 -3.61
C ARG A 20 8.58 12.79 -3.22
N LEU A 21 7.91 12.25 -2.19
CA LEU A 21 6.66 12.80 -1.67
C LEU A 21 6.83 14.25 -1.20
N ASP A 22 7.90 14.56 -0.48
CA ASP A 22 8.16 15.91 0.04
C ASP A 22 8.48 16.89 -1.11
N ALA A 23 9.21 16.44 -2.14
CA ALA A 23 9.45 17.22 -3.35
C ALA A 23 8.14 17.55 -4.09
N GLU A 24 7.28 16.56 -4.29
CA GLU A 24 5.97 16.75 -4.90
C GLU A 24 5.06 17.67 -4.07
N ARG A 25 5.06 17.52 -2.74
CA ARG A 25 4.34 18.45 -1.85
C ARG A 25 4.84 19.88 -1.99
N ALA A 26 6.16 20.08 -2.06
CA ALA A 26 6.75 21.40 -2.25
C ALA A 26 6.33 22.01 -3.59
N ARG A 27 6.37 21.23 -4.67
CA ARG A 27 5.93 21.61 -6.02
C ARG A 27 4.46 22.01 -6.05
N VAL A 28 3.56 21.16 -5.53
CA VAL A 28 2.12 21.44 -5.50
C VAL A 28 1.81 22.65 -4.62
N LYS A 29 2.50 22.81 -3.49
CA LYS A 29 2.35 23.99 -2.61
C LYS A 29 2.78 25.28 -3.32
N ALA A 30 3.88 25.27 -4.05
CA ALA A 30 4.33 26.41 -4.84
C ALA A 30 3.31 26.75 -5.96
N ALA A 31 2.81 25.75 -6.67
CA ALA A 31 1.77 25.92 -7.69
C ALA A 31 0.46 26.49 -7.10
N TYR A 32 0.05 25.99 -5.92
CA TYR A 32 -1.10 26.52 -5.19
C TYR A 32 -0.93 28.00 -4.80
N GLN A 33 0.24 28.39 -4.29
CA GLN A 33 0.55 29.78 -3.96
C GLN A 33 0.57 30.67 -5.21
N SER A 34 1.08 30.16 -6.33
CA SER A 34 1.05 30.86 -7.62
C SER A 34 -0.38 31.08 -8.11
N ALA A 35 -1.24 30.07 -8.06
CA ALA A 35 -2.64 30.18 -8.45
C ALA A 35 -3.43 31.15 -7.54
N LEU A 36 -3.10 31.16 -6.24
CA LEU A 36 -3.64 32.13 -5.29
C LEU A 36 -3.18 33.56 -5.56
N GLY A 37 -1.94 33.77 -6.01
CA GLY A 37 -1.41 35.10 -6.33
C GLY A 37 -1.74 35.59 -7.74
N GLY A 38 -2.09 34.67 -8.65
CA GLY A 38 -2.36 34.95 -10.05
C GLY A 38 -3.71 35.65 -10.26
N THR A 39 -3.81 36.38 -11.38
CA THR A 39 -5.07 37.02 -11.80
C THR A 39 -5.98 36.09 -12.59
N GLY A 40 -5.45 34.98 -13.14
CA GLY A 40 -6.14 34.13 -14.11
C GLY A 40 -6.50 34.89 -15.40
N GLU A 41 -7.01 34.19 -16.42
CA GLU A 41 -7.74 34.86 -17.50
C GLU A 41 -9.13 35.27 -17.01
N THR A 42 -9.76 34.42 -16.18
CA THR A 42 -11.00 34.72 -15.46
C THR A 42 -10.93 34.35 -13.97
N ALA A 43 -11.79 34.96 -13.16
CA ALA A 43 -11.93 34.60 -11.74
C ALA A 43 -12.37 33.14 -11.53
N MET A 44 -13.18 32.59 -12.44
CA MET A 44 -13.67 31.21 -12.35
C MET A 44 -12.56 30.19 -12.62
N GLU A 45 -11.70 30.42 -13.60
CA GLU A 45 -10.56 29.54 -13.90
C GLU A 45 -9.56 29.52 -12.75
N ARG A 46 -9.27 30.69 -12.17
CA ARG A 46 -8.43 30.80 -10.97
C ARG A 46 -9.01 29.98 -9.83
N ASP A 47 -10.30 30.12 -9.54
CA ASP A 47 -10.97 29.36 -8.48
C ASP A 47 -10.90 27.84 -8.73
N ASN A 48 -11.09 27.41 -9.97
CA ASN A 48 -11.00 26.01 -10.36
C ASN A 48 -9.58 25.46 -10.16
N GLU A 49 -8.56 26.22 -10.58
CA GLU A 49 -7.16 25.85 -10.39
C GLU A 49 -6.80 25.75 -8.90
N VAL A 50 -7.15 26.77 -8.11
CA VAL A 50 -6.91 26.79 -6.65
C VAL A 50 -7.57 25.58 -5.98
N ARG A 51 -8.81 25.25 -6.35
CA ARG A 51 -9.52 24.06 -5.82
C ARG A 51 -8.86 22.76 -6.27
N ALA A 52 -8.39 22.67 -7.51
CA ALA A 52 -7.67 21.50 -8.01
C ALA A 52 -6.36 21.27 -7.23
N ARG A 53 -5.54 22.30 -7.08
CA ARG A 53 -4.28 22.24 -6.31
C ARG A 53 -4.52 21.96 -4.83
N HIS A 54 -5.57 22.53 -4.23
CA HIS A 54 -5.94 22.21 -2.87
C HIS A 54 -6.31 20.71 -2.72
N ARG A 55 -7.07 20.14 -3.65
CA ARG A 55 -7.41 18.70 -3.61
C ARG A 55 -6.16 17.82 -3.71
N GLU A 56 -5.24 18.19 -4.59
CA GLU A 56 -3.95 17.51 -4.75
C GLU A 56 -3.09 17.57 -3.47
N MET A 57 -2.97 18.75 -2.85
CA MET A 57 -2.29 18.89 -1.54
C MET A 57 -2.92 18.01 -0.47
N LYS A 58 -4.26 17.98 -0.38
CA LYS A 58 -4.98 17.14 0.57
C LYS A 58 -4.64 15.66 0.35
N ARG A 59 -4.64 15.19 -0.90
CA ARG A 59 -4.27 13.81 -1.26
C ARG A 59 -2.87 13.46 -0.78
N LEU A 60 -1.88 14.31 -1.05
CA LEU A 60 -0.48 14.06 -0.65
C LEU A 60 -0.28 14.08 0.86
N ASN A 61 -1.09 14.83 1.62
CA ASN A 61 -1.00 14.91 3.09
C ASN A 61 -1.52 13.65 3.81
N VAL A 62 -2.37 12.84 3.17
CA VAL A 62 -2.90 11.58 3.75
C VAL A 62 -1.77 10.57 4.05
N ALA A 63 -0.63 10.71 3.36
CA ALA A 63 0.50 9.79 3.42
C ALA A 63 1.60 10.15 4.46
N ASP A 64 1.30 10.98 5.48
CA ASP A 64 2.28 11.35 6.52
C ASP A 64 2.74 10.18 7.42
N TYR A 65 1.92 9.14 7.53
CA TYR A 65 2.21 7.96 8.33
C TYR A 65 2.04 6.70 7.48
N GLY A 66 3.07 5.86 7.44
CA GLY A 66 3.02 4.58 6.74
C GLY A 66 2.75 4.75 5.24
N LEU A 67 3.53 5.62 4.57
CA LEU A 67 3.48 5.83 3.12
C LEU A 67 3.55 4.50 2.37
N CYS A 68 4.55 3.68 2.69
CA CYS A 68 4.71 2.33 2.20
C CYS A 68 4.53 1.36 3.38
N PHE A 69 3.65 0.37 3.21
CA PHE A 69 3.34 -0.60 4.26
C PHE A 69 3.67 -2.04 3.83
N GLY A 70 4.09 -2.25 2.59
CA GLY A 70 4.56 -3.55 2.17
C GLY A 70 5.14 -3.58 0.76
N ARG A 71 5.60 -4.77 0.39
CA ARG A 71 6.21 -5.09 -0.91
C ARG A 71 5.68 -6.44 -1.38
N LEU A 72 5.45 -6.56 -2.67
CA LEU A 72 5.21 -7.82 -3.37
C LEU A 72 6.40 -8.14 -4.25
N ASP A 73 6.85 -9.38 -4.23
CA ASP A 73 7.83 -9.88 -5.19
C ASP A 73 7.10 -10.81 -6.15
N SER A 74 7.13 -10.50 -7.45
CA SER A 74 6.63 -11.39 -8.51
C SER A 74 7.47 -12.66 -8.58
N VAL A 75 6.92 -13.74 -9.16
CA VAL A 75 7.70 -14.92 -9.55
C VAL A 75 8.84 -14.59 -10.53
N ASP A 76 8.70 -13.50 -11.28
CA ASP A 76 9.72 -13.00 -12.21
C ASP A 76 10.85 -12.22 -11.50
N GLY A 77 10.70 -11.95 -10.20
CA GLY A 77 11.70 -11.26 -9.37
C GLY A 77 11.50 -9.75 -9.25
N ASP A 78 10.51 -9.18 -9.95
CA ASP A 78 10.24 -7.74 -9.92
C ASP A 78 9.53 -7.32 -8.62
N PRO A 79 10.11 -6.41 -7.82
CA PRO A 79 9.51 -5.92 -6.59
C PRO A 79 8.52 -4.78 -6.87
N SER A 80 7.32 -4.89 -6.31
CA SER A 80 6.28 -3.86 -6.33
C SER A 80 5.99 -3.37 -4.91
N TYR A 81 6.31 -2.11 -4.62
CA TYR A 81 6.03 -1.50 -3.33
C TYR A 81 4.59 -1.02 -3.26
N ILE A 82 3.92 -1.28 -2.13
CA ILE A 82 2.50 -0.96 -1.93
C ILE A 82 2.37 0.10 -0.84
N GLY A 83 1.60 1.15 -1.16
CA GLY A 83 1.46 2.32 -0.31
C GLY A 83 0.10 2.96 -0.34
N ARG A 84 -0.06 4.01 0.47
CA ARG A 84 -1.33 4.75 0.63
C ARG A 84 -1.69 5.61 -0.57
N ILE A 85 -0.70 5.98 -1.37
CA ILE A 85 -0.82 6.78 -2.58
C ILE A 85 0.13 6.21 -3.62
N GLY A 86 -0.17 6.45 -4.90
CA GLY A 86 0.76 6.17 -5.98
C GLY A 86 1.85 7.23 -6.08
N LEU A 87 3.10 6.80 -6.27
CA LEU A 87 4.23 7.67 -6.65
C LEU A 87 4.86 7.11 -7.92
N PHE A 88 5.28 8.02 -8.80
CA PHE A 88 5.87 7.69 -10.09
C PHE A 88 7.26 8.33 -10.19
N ASP A 89 8.18 7.69 -10.92
CA ASP A 89 9.47 8.28 -11.22
C ASP A 89 9.36 9.20 -12.44
N GLU A 90 9.45 10.51 -12.22
CA GLU A 90 9.39 11.49 -13.32
C GLU A 90 10.63 11.44 -14.24
N PHE A 91 11.70 10.76 -13.83
CA PHE A 91 12.93 10.62 -14.62
C PHE A 91 12.99 9.29 -15.41
N ASP A 92 12.08 8.36 -15.13
CA ASP A 92 12.05 7.03 -15.76
C ASP A 92 10.66 6.71 -16.32
N ASP A 93 10.25 7.47 -17.34
CA ASP A 93 8.97 7.31 -18.07
C ASP A 93 7.70 7.18 -17.19
N PHE A 94 7.70 7.82 -16.01
CA PHE A 94 6.63 7.70 -15.02
C PHE A 94 6.40 6.26 -14.52
N GLU A 95 7.46 5.47 -14.40
CA GLU A 95 7.37 4.13 -13.82
C GLU A 95 6.90 4.23 -12.36
N PRO A 96 5.91 3.39 -11.93
CA PRO A 96 5.40 3.45 -10.57
C PRO A 96 6.43 2.93 -9.56
N VAL A 97 7.03 3.84 -8.79
CA VAL A 97 7.93 3.51 -7.66
C VAL A 97 7.17 3.15 -6.39
N LEU A 98 5.89 3.52 -6.30
CA LEU A 98 5.00 3.09 -5.23
C LEU A 98 3.59 2.92 -5.81
N LEU A 99 3.03 1.73 -5.69
CA LEU A 99 1.66 1.45 -6.11
C LEU A 99 0.68 1.93 -5.05
N ASP A 100 -0.34 2.67 -5.50
CA ASP A 100 -1.52 2.93 -4.67
C ASP A 100 -2.18 1.58 -4.35
N TRP A 101 -2.41 1.33 -3.06
CA TRP A 101 -3.07 0.12 -2.62
C TRP A 101 -4.43 -0.10 -3.30
N ARG A 102 -5.13 0.95 -3.75
CA ARG A 102 -6.41 0.87 -4.47
C ARG A 102 -6.27 0.51 -5.95
N ALA A 103 -5.06 0.48 -6.49
CA ALA A 103 -4.83 0.07 -7.86
C ALA A 103 -5.11 -1.43 -8.05
N PRO A 104 -5.63 -1.88 -9.21
CA PRO A 104 -5.82 -3.30 -9.50
C PRO A 104 -4.52 -4.13 -9.36
N ALA A 105 -3.38 -3.54 -9.73
CA ALA A 105 -2.06 -4.18 -9.62
C ALA A 105 -1.63 -4.46 -8.17
N ALA A 106 -2.16 -3.73 -7.18
CA ALA A 106 -1.87 -3.94 -5.77
C ALA A 106 -2.77 -4.99 -5.11
N ARG A 107 -3.80 -5.50 -5.82
CA ARG A 107 -4.78 -6.45 -5.30
C ARG A 107 -4.15 -7.74 -4.73
N PRO A 108 -3.13 -8.36 -5.36
CA PRO A 108 -2.50 -9.56 -4.81
C PRO A 108 -1.92 -9.36 -3.40
N PHE A 109 -1.64 -8.12 -2.99
CA PHE A 109 -1.19 -7.83 -1.62
C PHE A 109 -2.20 -8.26 -0.56
N TYR A 110 -3.49 -8.28 -0.90
CA TYR A 110 -4.57 -8.68 0.01
C TYR A 110 -5.16 -10.04 -0.33
N THR A 111 -5.20 -10.41 -1.62
CA THR A 111 -5.90 -11.62 -2.08
C THR A 111 -5.00 -12.82 -2.31
N ALA A 112 -3.69 -12.62 -2.53
CA ALA A 112 -2.77 -13.73 -2.73
C ALA A 112 -2.65 -14.58 -1.47
N THR A 113 -2.63 -15.89 -1.68
CA THR A 113 -2.53 -16.94 -0.65
C THR A 113 -1.59 -18.04 -1.15
N GLY A 114 -1.12 -18.91 -0.26
CA GLY A 114 -0.27 -20.05 -0.66
C GLY A 114 -0.90 -20.94 -1.75
N ALA A 115 -2.22 -21.12 -1.73
CA ALA A 115 -2.96 -21.91 -2.72
C ALA A 115 -3.29 -21.14 -4.01
N ARG A 116 -3.40 -19.81 -3.94
CA ARG A 116 -3.64 -18.92 -5.08
C ARG A 116 -2.64 -17.76 -5.01
N PRO A 117 -1.41 -17.95 -5.51
CA PRO A 117 -0.35 -16.95 -5.40
C PRO A 117 -0.56 -15.72 -6.30
N GLU A 118 -1.45 -15.79 -7.30
CA GLU A 118 -1.72 -14.67 -8.24
C GLU A 118 -0.45 -14.11 -8.90
N GLY A 119 0.52 -14.98 -9.22
CA GLY A 119 1.81 -14.61 -9.82
C GLY A 119 2.84 -14.05 -8.83
N MET A 120 2.55 -14.04 -7.54
CA MET A 120 3.45 -13.54 -6.50
C MET A 120 4.26 -14.66 -5.87
N ALA A 121 5.54 -14.42 -5.62
CA ALA A 121 6.42 -15.31 -4.88
C ALA A 121 6.44 -14.98 -3.38
N ARG A 122 6.41 -13.69 -3.02
CA ARG A 122 6.50 -13.25 -1.63
C ARG A 122 5.72 -11.97 -1.37
N ARG A 123 5.14 -11.88 -0.19
CA ARG A 123 4.57 -10.65 0.39
C ARG A 123 5.39 -10.26 1.63
N ARG A 124 5.87 -9.02 1.64
CA ARG A 124 6.56 -8.41 2.78
C ARG A 124 5.67 -7.33 3.38
N GLN A 125 5.49 -7.36 4.69
CA GLN A 125 4.74 -6.33 5.44
C GLN A 125 5.69 -5.52 6.30
N PHE A 126 5.63 -4.20 6.20
CA PHE A 126 6.48 -3.29 6.97
C PHE A 126 5.83 -2.86 8.29
N HIS A 127 6.57 -2.98 9.38
CA HIS A 127 6.23 -2.36 10.65
C HIS A 127 6.84 -0.96 10.66
N THR A 128 6.00 0.05 10.47
CA THR A 128 6.45 1.44 10.41
C THR A 128 6.04 2.23 11.64
N ARG A 129 6.88 3.17 12.04
CA ARG A 129 6.53 4.21 13.00
C ARG A 129 6.85 5.56 12.37
N ARG A 130 5.80 6.32 12.03
CA ARG A 130 5.94 7.55 11.24
C ARG A 130 6.57 7.24 9.88
N ARG A 131 7.80 7.71 9.66
CA ARG A 131 8.55 7.54 8.42
C ARG A 131 9.57 6.40 8.49
N ASP A 132 9.78 5.83 9.68
CA ASP A 132 10.84 4.84 9.90
C ASP A 132 10.30 3.42 9.77
N VAL A 133 11.01 2.57 9.03
CA VAL A 133 10.79 1.11 8.98
C VAL A 133 11.52 0.48 10.16
N LEU A 134 10.76 -0.09 11.10
CA LEU A 134 11.29 -0.74 12.30
C LEU A 134 11.68 -2.20 12.05
N GLY A 135 10.99 -2.85 11.11
CA GLY A 135 11.20 -4.24 10.74
C GLY A 135 10.16 -4.69 9.72
N PHE A 136 10.26 -5.94 9.28
CA PHE A 136 9.30 -6.52 8.34
C PHE A 136 8.99 -7.98 8.66
N THR A 137 7.86 -8.46 8.14
CA THR A 137 7.46 -9.88 8.13
C THR A 137 7.29 -10.33 6.69
N ASP A 138 7.87 -11.47 6.34
CA ASP A 138 7.74 -12.09 5.03
C ASP A 138 6.74 -13.26 5.06
N GLU A 139 6.01 -13.40 3.97
CA GLU A 139 5.13 -14.51 3.66
C GLU A 139 5.44 -15.00 2.25
N VAL A 140 5.81 -16.27 2.12
CA VAL A 140 6.18 -16.87 0.82
C VAL A 140 5.01 -17.67 0.29
N PHE A 141 4.65 -17.43 -0.97
CA PHE A 141 3.57 -18.15 -1.64
C PHE A 141 4.11 -19.35 -2.45
N GLY A 142 3.25 -20.33 -2.75
CA GLY A 142 3.58 -21.42 -3.68
C GLY A 142 4.41 -22.59 -3.16
N LYS A 143 4.84 -22.60 -1.89
CA LYS A 143 5.56 -23.76 -1.30
C LYS A 143 4.62 -24.86 -0.78
N LEU A 144 3.87 -25.51 -1.69
CA LEU A 144 3.14 -26.75 -1.39
C LEU A 144 3.55 -27.82 -2.42
N GLY A 145 4.79 -28.32 -2.31
CA GLY A 145 5.23 -29.56 -2.96
C GLY A 145 5.24 -30.69 -1.95
N GLU A 146 4.69 -31.86 -2.30
CA GLU A 146 4.43 -33.01 -1.41
C GLU A 146 5.66 -33.52 -0.61
N GLU A 147 6.89 -33.29 -1.10
CA GLU A 147 8.12 -33.71 -0.40
C GLU A 147 8.69 -32.65 0.59
N GLN A 148 8.19 -31.41 0.53
CA GLN A 148 8.55 -30.33 1.47
C GLN A 148 7.46 -30.07 2.51
N GLY A 149 6.35 -30.82 2.49
CA GLY A 149 5.28 -30.70 3.48
C GLY A 149 5.81 -30.81 4.91
N ASP A 150 6.75 -31.74 5.16
CA ASP A 150 7.35 -31.91 6.49
C ASP A 150 8.33 -30.80 6.86
N VAL A 151 9.12 -30.26 5.93
CA VAL A 151 10.09 -29.20 6.22
C VAL A 151 9.41 -27.84 6.38
N ALA A 152 8.43 -27.53 5.52
CA ALA A 152 7.61 -26.32 5.63
C ALA A 152 6.69 -26.37 6.86
N LEU A 153 6.17 -27.55 7.23
CA LEU A 153 5.46 -27.76 8.49
C LEU A 153 6.40 -27.60 9.70
N LEU A 154 7.61 -28.14 9.65
CA LEU A 154 8.61 -27.99 10.73
C LEU A 154 9.11 -26.53 10.85
N GLU A 155 9.29 -25.81 9.75
CA GLU A 155 9.61 -24.37 9.76
C GLU A 155 8.42 -23.53 10.26
N ALA A 156 7.19 -23.86 9.88
CA ALA A 156 5.99 -23.22 10.41
C ALA A 156 5.76 -23.53 11.90
N LEU A 157 6.12 -24.73 12.37
CA LEU A 157 6.07 -25.14 13.78
C LEU A 157 7.18 -24.51 14.64
N ASN A 158 8.32 -24.17 14.04
CA ASN A 158 9.49 -23.55 14.70
C ASN A 158 9.55 -22.02 14.54
N ALA A 159 8.84 -21.45 13.57
CA ALA A 159 8.64 -20.01 13.47
C ALA A 159 7.91 -19.53 14.74
N PRO A 160 8.26 -18.34 15.29
CA PRO A 160 7.60 -17.81 16.46
C PRO A 160 6.08 -17.82 16.26
N ARG A 161 5.42 -18.65 17.07
CA ARG A 161 4.02 -19.05 16.96
C ARG A 161 3.11 -17.89 17.33
N GLY A 162 2.61 -17.21 16.29
CA GLY A 162 1.32 -16.51 16.33
C GLY A 162 0.30 -17.36 15.59
N GLU A 163 -0.25 -18.36 16.27
CA GLU A 163 -1.07 -19.46 15.72
C GLU A 163 -2.48 -19.04 15.23
N GLY A 164 -2.95 -19.68 14.15
CA GLY A 164 -4.36 -19.81 13.75
C GLY A 164 -5.04 -18.57 13.14
N MET A 165 -4.49 -17.38 13.34
CA MET A 165 -5.12 -16.13 12.92
C MET A 165 -4.74 -15.69 11.50
N ARG A 166 -3.63 -16.17 10.92
CA ARG A 166 -3.09 -15.61 9.67
C ARG A 166 -3.97 -15.87 8.45
N ASP A 167 -4.46 -17.09 8.24
CA ASP A 167 -5.33 -17.40 7.10
C ASP A 167 -6.72 -16.75 7.23
N ILE A 168 -7.23 -16.68 8.45
CA ILE A 168 -8.48 -15.97 8.76
C ILE A 168 -8.29 -14.45 8.57
N VAL A 169 -7.17 -13.89 9.02
CA VAL A 169 -6.85 -12.46 8.85
C VAL A 169 -6.62 -12.12 7.39
N ALA A 170 -5.92 -12.98 6.63
CA ALA A 170 -5.75 -12.82 5.18
C ALA A 170 -7.10 -12.87 4.46
N THR A 171 -7.97 -13.81 4.83
CA THR A 171 -9.33 -13.91 4.28
C THR A 171 -10.18 -12.68 4.65
N ILE A 172 -10.15 -12.25 5.92
CA ILE A 172 -10.82 -11.03 6.39
C ILE A 172 -10.28 -9.81 5.64
N GLN A 173 -8.98 -9.70 5.42
CA GLN A 173 -8.38 -8.59 4.68
C GLN A 173 -8.81 -8.60 3.21
N ALA A 174 -8.89 -9.77 2.56
CA ALA A 174 -9.39 -9.90 1.21
C ALA A 174 -10.88 -9.51 1.10
N GLU A 175 -11.72 -9.95 2.05
CA GLU A 175 -13.14 -9.56 2.10
C GLU A 175 -13.32 -8.05 2.35
N GLN A 176 -12.55 -7.49 3.28
CA GLN A 176 -12.53 -6.06 3.56
C GLN A 176 -12.07 -5.25 2.34
N ASP A 177 -11.01 -5.68 1.64
CA ASP A 177 -10.53 -5.05 0.40
C ASP A 177 -11.60 -5.10 -0.70
N ALA A 178 -12.27 -6.24 -0.89
CA ALA A 178 -13.36 -6.38 -1.85
C ALA A 178 -14.51 -5.39 -1.56
N ILE A 179 -14.88 -5.21 -0.29
CA ILE A 179 -15.90 -4.24 0.14
C ILE A 179 -15.44 -2.80 -0.13
N ILE A 180 -14.16 -2.47 0.11
CA ILE A 180 -13.66 -1.11 -0.12
C ILE A 180 -13.62 -0.79 -1.62
N ARG A 181 -13.24 -1.74 -2.48
CA ARG A 181 -13.15 -1.54 -3.94
C ARG A 181 -14.45 -1.72 -4.70
N LEU A 182 -15.50 -2.21 -4.06
CA LEU A 182 -16.77 -2.50 -4.74
C LEU A 182 -17.31 -1.23 -5.41
N ASP A 183 -17.35 -1.16 -6.73
CA ASP A 183 -17.94 -0.04 -7.44
C ASP A 183 -19.47 -0.20 -7.50
N HIS A 184 -20.17 0.34 -6.50
CA HIS A 184 -21.61 0.25 -6.38
C HIS A 184 -22.21 1.65 -6.17
N PRO A 185 -22.98 2.19 -7.14
CA PRO A 185 -23.51 3.56 -7.09
C PRO A 185 -24.73 3.73 -6.17
N GLY A 186 -24.96 2.82 -5.23
CA GLY A 186 -26.14 2.76 -4.36
C GLY A 186 -25.83 2.57 -2.88
N VAL A 187 -26.84 2.19 -2.11
CA VAL A 187 -26.69 1.90 -0.67
C VAL A 187 -25.98 0.56 -0.49
N LEU A 188 -24.86 0.57 0.22
CA LEU A 188 -24.13 -0.63 0.62
C LEU A 188 -24.30 -0.86 2.13
N VAL A 189 -24.78 -2.05 2.51
CA VAL A 189 -24.87 -2.48 3.92
C VAL A 189 -23.71 -3.41 4.22
N ILE A 190 -22.92 -3.09 5.25
CA ILE A 190 -21.80 -3.91 5.71
C ILE A 190 -22.20 -4.58 7.02
N GLU A 191 -22.46 -5.88 6.98
CA GLU A 191 -22.80 -6.70 8.15
C GLU A 191 -21.61 -7.58 8.56
N GLY A 192 -21.48 -7.88 9.87
CA GLY A 192 -20.41 -8.74 10.36
C GLY A 192 -20.34 -8.79 11.88
N GLY A 193 -19.60 -9.74 12.44
CA GLY A 193 -19.47 -9.96 13.88
C GLY A 193 -18.70 -8.86 14.63
N PRO A 194 -18.74 -8.81 15.97
CA PRO A 194 -17.92 -7.90 16.76
C PRO A 194 -16.43 -8.03 16.40
N GLY A 195 -15.71 -6.90 16.31
CA GLY A 195 -14.27 -6.89 16.03
C GLY A 195 -13.84 -7.06 14.57
N THR A 196 -14.76 -7.27 13.62
CA THR A 196 -14.41 -7.48 12.18
C THR A 196 -14.08 -6.21 11.39
N GLY A 197 -13.79 -5.09 12.05
CA GLY A 197 -13.27 -3.87 11.39
C GLY A 197 -14.27 -3.04 10.56
N LYS A 198 -15.57 -3.33 10.58
CA LYS A 198 -16.59 -2.69 9.72
C LYS A 198 -16.57 -1.17 9.67
N THR A 199 -16.37 -0.50 10.81
CA THR A 199 -16.29 0.97 10.86
C THR A 199 -15.07 1.50 10.11
N VAL A 200 -13.93 0.82 10.24
CA VAL A 200 -12.68 1.19 9.55
C VAL A 200 -12.83 0.98 8.04
N VAL A 201 -13.42 -0.15 7.63
CA VAL A 201 -13.75 -0.47 6.23
C VAL A 201 -14.65 0.60 5.62
N ALA A 202 -15.72 0.99 6.32
CA ALA A 202 -16.64 2.03 5.87
C ALA A 202 -15.95 3.39 5.70
N LEU A 203 -15.09 3.79 6.66
CA LEU A 203 -14.33 5.04 6.57
C LEU A 203 -13.34 5.04 5.40
N HIS A 204 -12.62 3.94 5.19
CA HIS A 204 -11.68 3.80 4.07
C HIS A 204 -12.35 3.86 2.70
N ARG A 205 -13.61 3.44 2.60
CA ARG A 205 -14.41 3.52 1.37
C ARG A 205 -14.87 4.94 1.05
N VAL A 206 -15.14 5.78 2.06
CA VAL A 206 -15.60 7.16 1.88
C VAL A 206 -14.44 8.13 1.57
N ALA A 207 -13.22 7.79 2.00
CA ALA A 207 -12.01 8.60 1.82
C ALA A 207 -11.42 8.54 0.39
#